data_AF-M1ZP91-F1
#
_entry.id   AF-M1ZP91-F1
#
_cell.length_a   1.000
_cell.length_b   1.000
_cell.length_c   1.000
_cell.angle_alpha   90.00
_cell.angle_beta   90.00
_cell.angle_gamma   90.00
#
_symmetry.space_group_name_H-M   'P 1'
#
loop_
_entity.id
_entity.type
_entity.pdbx_description
1 polymer ?
#
loop_
_entity_poly.entity_id
_entity_poly.type
_entity_poly.pdbx_seq_one_letter_code
_entity_poly.pdbx_strand_id
1 'polypeptide(L)' 'MLKADGVFQGGGVKATAFTGAICRLEKEGMMWQRLAGTSAGAIIAAFLAVGYRGKEIKK' A
#
# COMPACT_ATOMS: atom_id res chain seq x y z
N MET A 1 7.42 -0.48 -17.35
CA MET A 1 6.73 -0.14 -16.08
C MET A 1 7.31 -0.98 -14.97
N LEU A 2 7.66 -0.39 -13.83
CA LEU A 2 8.21 -1.10 -12.69
C LEU A 2 7.08 -1.84 -11.95
N LYS A 3 7.22 -3.16 -11.78
CA LYS A 3 6.27 -3.98 -11.03
C LYS A 3 6.92 -4.41 -9.72
N ALA A 4 6.15 -4.40 -8.63
CA ALA A 4 6.60 -4.84 -7.32
C ALA A 4 5.53 -5.63 -6.58
N ASP A 5 5.97 -6.51 -5.70
CA ASP A 5 5.10 -7.13 -4.71
C ASP A 5 5.17 -6.32 -3.41
N GLY A 6 4.01 -6.03 -2.82
CA GLY A 6 3.90 -5.27 -1.58
C GLY A 6 3.59 -6.18 -0.39
N VAL A 7 4.47 -6.20 0.61
CA VAL A 7 4.24 -6.93 1.87
C VAL A 7 4.17 -5.93 3.02
N PHE A 8 3.02 -5.82 3.66
CA PHE A 8 2.73 -4.81 4.68
C PHE A 8 2.58 -5.45 6.06
N GLN A 9 3.54 -5.20 6.95
CA GLN A 9 3.50 -5.71 8.32
C GLN A 9 2.36 -5.05 9.11
N GLY A 10 1.76 -5.80 10.04
CA GLY A 10 0.87 -5.24 11.06
C GLY A 10 1.60 -4.28 12.00
N GLY A 11 0.88 -3.27 12.49
CA GLY A 11 1.46 -2.26 13.39
C GLY A 11 0.45 -1.28 13.98
N GLY A 12 -0.84 -1.64 13.98
CA GLY A 12 -1.93 -0.75 14.42
C GLY A 12 -1.88 0.59 13.69
N VAL A 13 -1.93 1.68 14.46
CA VAL A 13 -1.89 3.06 13.94
C VAL A 13 -0.65 3.38 13.10
N LYS A 14 0.48 2.67 13.30
CA LYS A 14 1.72 2.90 12.53
C LYS A 14 1.57 2.55 11.05
N ALA A 15 0.60 1.72 10.68
CA ALA A 15 0.33 1.36 9.29
C ALA A 15 -0.07 2.58 8.42
N THR A 16 -0.53 3.68 9.04
CA THR A 16 -0.78 4.95 8.34
C THR A 16 0.46 5.48 7.62
N ALA A 17 1.67 5.19 8.11
CA ALA A 17 2.93 5.57 7.46
C ALA A 17 3.09 4.95 6.06
N PHE A 18 2.49 3.78 5.80
CA PHE A 18 2.56 3.14 4.48
C PHE A 18 1.92 4.01 3.39
N THR A 19 0.91 4.82 3.71
CA THR A 19 0.26 5.70 2.73
C THR A 19 1.24 6.70 2.09
N GLY A 20 2.23 7.17 2.86
CA GLY A 20 3.30 8.04 2.37
C GLY A 20 4.24 7.32 1.40
N ALA A 21 4.66 6.10 1.74
CA ALA A 21 5.50 5.27 0.88
C ALA A 21 4.79 4.91 -0.43
N ILE A 22 3.51 4.50 -0.35
CA ILE A 22 2.66 4.19 -1.51
C ILE A 22 2.57 5.41 -2.43
N CYS A 23 2.27 6.60 -1.91
CA CYS A 23 2.21 7.82 -2.71
C CYS A 23 3.53 8.13 -3.44
N ARG A 24 4.68 7.83 -2.84
CA ARG A 24 5.98 8.04 -3.48
C ARG A 24 6.21 7.04 -4.60
N LEU A 25 5.90 5.76 -4.38
CA LEU A 25 6.08 4.69 -5.35
C LEU A 25 5.14 4.84 -6.56
N GLU A 26 3.89 5.27 -6.34
CA GLU A 26 2.94 5.60 -7.41
C GLU A 26 3.46 6.74 -8.30
N LYS A 27 4.10 7.76 -7.74
CA LYS A 27 4.71 8.86 -8.51
C LYS A 27 5.86 8.40 -9.41
N GLU A 28 6.54 7.31 -9.05
CA GLU A 28 7.59 6.68 -9.87
C GLU A 28 6.99 5.71 -10.92
N GLY A 29 5.66 5.65 -11.05
CA GLY A 29 4.97 4.79 -12.01
C GLY A 29 5.01 3.30 -11.63
N MET A 30 5.17 2.99 -10.34
CA MET A 30 5.16 1.61 -9.85
C MET A 30 3.73 1.03 -9.89
N MET A 31 3.63 -0.23 -10.29
CA MET A 31 2.38 -1.01 -10.22
C MET A 31 2.54 -2.22 -9.31
N TRP A 32 1.52 -2.49 -8.50
CA TRP A 32 1.48 -3.64 -7.61
C TRP A 32 1.13 -4.92 -8.38
N GLN A 33 1.91 -5.97 -8.20
CA GLN A 33 1.66 -7.27 -8.84
C GLN A 33 1.04 -8.28 -7.86
N ARG A 34 1.60 -8.40 -6.66
CA ARG A 34 1.05 -9.19 -5.56
C ARG A 34 1.07 -8.36 -4.29
N LEU A 35 0.08 -8.59 -3.43
CA LEU A 35 -0.11 -7.85 -2.20
C LEU A 35 -0.35 -8.82 -1.06
N ALA A 36 0.32 -8.61 0.07
CA ALA A 36 0.13 -9.35 1.29
C ALA A 36 0.23 -8.41 2.50
N GLY A 37 -0.49 -8.71 3.57
CA GLY A 37 -0.32 -7.97 4.81
C GLY A 37 -0.95 -8.66 6.00
N THR A 38 -0.61 -8.17 7.20
CA THR A 38 -1.15 -8.68 8.47
C THR A 38 -1.80 -7.56 9.28
N SER A 39 -2.96 -7.82 9.91
CA SER A 39 -3.70 -6.83 10.72
C SER A 39 -3.88 -5.49 9.96
N ALA A 40 -3.44 -4.35 10.52
CA ALA A 40 -3.52 -3.05 9.86
C ALA A 40 -2.81 -2.99 8.49
N GLY A 41 -1.74 -3.76 8.28
CA GLY A 41 -1.09 -3.90 6.98
C GLY A 41 -1.94 -4.68 5.97
N ALA A 42 -2.75 -5.64 6.42
CA ALA A 42 -3.70 -6.36 5.56
C ALA A 42 -4.78 -5.43 4.99
N ILE A 43 -5.22 -4.45 5.78
CA ILE A 43 -6.18 -3.43 5.35
C ILE A 43 -5.59 -2.60 4.21
N ILE A 44 -4.34 -2.14 4.36
CA ILE A 44 -3.62 -1.41 3.30
C ILE A 44 -3.47 -2.26 2.04
N ALA A 45 -3.03 -3.53 2.19
CA ALA A 45 -2.90 -4.46 1.08
C ALA A 45 -4.24 -4.68 0.35
N ALA A 46 -5.35 -4.81 1.09
CA ALA A 46 -6.68 -4.98 0.53
C ALA A 46 -7.14 -3.75 -0.27
N PHE A 47 -6.95 -2.54 0.25
CA PHE A 47 -7.27 -1.30 -0.47
C PHE A 47 -6.52 -1.21 -1.80
N LEU A 48 -5.20 -1.44 -1.78
CA LEU A 48 -4.39 -1.44 -2.98
C LEU A 48 -4.85 -2.51 -3.98
N ALA A 49 -5.26 -3.70 -3.50
CA ALA A 49 -5.71 -4.79 -4.34
C ALA A 49 -7.02 -4.48 -5.09
N VAL A 50 -7.90 -3.68 -4.48
CA VAL A 50 -9.16 -3.21 -5.12
C VAL A 50 -8.99 -1.87 -5.86
N GLY A 51 -7.75 -1.40 -6.04
CA GLY A 51 -7.43 -0.26 -6.90
C GLY A 51 -7.42 1.11 -6.22
N TYR A 52 -7.52 1.18 -4.89
CA TYR A 52 -7.31 2.45 -4.18
C TYR A 52 -5.86 2.89 -4.33
N ARG A 53 -5.67 4.20 -4.45
CA ARG A 53 -4.35 4.84 -4.49
C ARG A 53 -3.94 5.37 -3.13
N GLY A 54 -2.64 5.58 -2.94
CA GLY A 54 -2.10 6.10 -1.66
C GLY A 54 -2.76 7.40 -1.20
N LYS A 55 -3.17 8.28 -2.13
CA LYS A 55 -3.91 9.52 -1.80
C LYS A 55 -5.33 9.28 -1.30
N GLU A 56 -5.99 8.21 -1.76
CA GLU A 56 -7.36 7.85 -1.36
C GLU A 56 -7.35 7.18 0.01
N ILE A 57 -6.32 6.39 0.32
CA ILE A 57 -6.13 5.75 1.63
C ILE A 57 -5.72 6.78 2.71
N LYS A 58 -5.05 7.87 2.32
CA LYS A 58 -4.59 8.92 3.24
C LYS A 58 -5.71 9.88 3.69
N LYS A 59 -6.83 9.94 2.96
CA LYS A 59 -7.95 10.84 3.27
C LYS A 59 -8.70 10.41 4.52
#